data_AF-A0A2S3Z625-F1
#
_entry.id   AF-A0A2S3Z625-F1
#
_cell.length_a   1.000
_cell.length_b   1.000
_cell.length_c   1.000
_cell.angle_alpha   90.00
_cell.angle_beta   90.00
_cell.angle_gamma   90.00
#
_symmetry.space_group_name_H-M   'P 1'
#
loop_
_entity.id
_entity.type
_entity.pdbx_description
1 polymer ?
#
loop_
_entity_poly.entity_id
_entity_poly.type
_entity_poly.pdbx_seq_one_letter_code
_entity_poly.pdbx_strand_id
1 'polypeptide(L)'
;MFSLQVGLSDGTVPAGRFLEYTDDAVRVALQSDVAALQDLPVRAMPEIGDDRFEQVAHIGTALAVKRDGRGHRFKFVRDPRFSPIPLATVRELATELGISDWELQRTHWAVKNVNVFEVLLAQQIRGQQAVPNDFGPSPVVQFPVDTPREPKLVAVMMPFAPEFDVVYETIEAAVADAGLTCVRADNIWEHHQVIGDILSILWRSQIVVADLSGKNANVFYETGLAHALPRSTILLTQNPNDVPFDLQSIRYLHYGVGTDQRAALRKLLAERLATLAK
;
A
#
# COMPACT_ATOMS: atom_id res chain seq x y z
N MET A 1 13.38 -18.68 -4.87
CA MET A 1 14.79 -18.56 -4.46
C MET A 1 15.14 -17.08 -4.31
N PHE A 2 16.02 -16.76 -3.38
CA PHE A 2 16.56 -15.41 -3.24
C PHE A 2 18.01 -15.45 -2.75
N SER A 3 18.75 -14.39 -3.00
CA SER A 3 20.11 -14.18 -2.49
C SER A 3 20.07 -13.41 -1.16
N LEU A 4 20.68 -13.97 -0.12
CA LEU A 4 20.94 -13.31 1.16
C LEU A 4 22.38 -12.83 1.19
N GLN A 5 22.59 -11.52 1.37
CA GLN A 5 23.90 -10.91 1.54
C GLN A 5 23.96 -10.27 2.93
N VAL A 6 24.87 -10.74 3.77
CA VAL A 6 25.08 -10.23 5.14
C VAL A 6 26.48 -9.64 5.21
N GLY A 7 26.62 -8.39 5.64
CA GLY A 7 27.92 -7.73 5.87
C GLY A 7 28.71 -7.36 4.62
N LEU A 8 28.17 -7.54 3.41
CA LEU A 8 28.87 -7.31 2.14
C LEU A 8 28.68 -5.89 1.59
N SER A 9 28.88 -4.87 2.43
CA SER A 9 28.64 -3.46 2.09
C SER A 9 29.67 -2.86 1.12
N ASP A 10 30.81 -3.54 0.90
CA ASP A 10 31.91 -3.14 0.02
C ASP A 10 31.81 -3.74 -1.40
N GLY A 11 30.79 -4.57 -1.66
CA GLY A 11 30.61 -5.22 -2.96
C GLY A 11 31.61 -6.35 -3.24
N THR A 12 32.24 -6.91 -2.20
CA THR A 12 33.09 -8.09 -2.33
C THR A 12 32.67 -9.19 -1.36
N VAL A 13 32.85 -10.45 -1.76
CA VAL A 13 32.62 -11.62 -0.89
C VAL A 13 33.83 -12.55 -0.98
N PRO A 14 34.49 -12.89 0.13
CA PRO A 14 35.59 -13.84 0.13
C PRO A 14 35.16 -15.23 -0.37
N ALA A 15 36.07 -15.97 -1.01
CA ALA A 15 35.74 -17.28 -1.60
C ALA A 15 35.12 -18.27 -0.59
N GLY A 16 35.64 -18.31 0.65
CA GLY A 16 35.11 -19.17 1.71
C GLY A 16 33.79 -18.69 2.32
N ARG A 17 33.33 -17.49 1.97
CA ARG A 17 32.08 -16.86 2.44
C ARG A 17 31.01 -16.81 1.34
N PHE A 18 31.34 -17.29 0.14
CA PHE A 18 30.45 -17.33 -1.00
C PHE A 18 29.68 -18.66 -1.02
N LEU A 19 28.35 -18.59 -1.01
CA LEU A 19 27.43 -19.73 -0.93
C LEU A 19 27.58 -20.58 0.36
N GLU A 20 28.12 -20.01 1.44
CA GLU A 20 28.49 -20.70 2.69
C GLU A 20 27.30 -21.44 3.33
N TYR A 21 26.09 -20.88 3.24
CA TYR A 21 24.84 -21.47 3.79
C TYR A 21 23.77 -21.73 2.73
N THR A 22 24.22 -21.98 1.50
CA THR A 22 23.38 -22.44 0.40
C THR A 22 23.31 -23.96 0.43
N ASP A 23 22.13 -24.52 0.20
CA ASP A 23 21.93 -25.96 0.04
C ASP A 23 22.91 -26.54 -1.01
N ASP A 24 23.46 -27.73 -0.76
CA ASP A 24 24.53 -28.30 -1.58
C ASP A 24 24.10 -28.48 -3.05
N ALA A 25 22.85 -28.86 -3.32
CA ALA A 25 22.37 -29.02 -4.69
C ALA A 25 22.33 -27.67 -5.44
N VAL A 26 21.88 -26.63 -4.75
CA VAL A 26 21.81 -25.26 -5.30
C VAL A 26 23.22 -24.66 -5.44
N ARG A 27 24.11 -24.94 -4.48
CA ARG A 27 25.50 -24.47 -4.49
C ARG A 27 26.26 -25.00 -5.71
N VAL A 28 26.16 -26.30 -6.00
CA VAL A 28 26.87 -26.92 -7.13
C VAL A 28 26.40 -26.32 -8.46
N ALA A 29 25.10 -26.08 -8.62
CA ALA A 29 24.54 -25.44 -9.81
C ALA A 29 25.07 -24.00 -9.99
N LEU A 30 25.01 -23.18 -8.93
CA LEU A 30 25.42 -21.77 -8.97
C LEU A 30 26.94 -21.56 -9.05
N GLN A 31 27.75 -22.53 -8.57
CA GLN A 31 29.20 -22.51 -8.79
C GLN A 31 29.57 -22.71 -10.25
N SER A 32 28.73 -23.46 -10.99
CA SER A 32 28.91 -23.72 -12.42
C SER A 32 28.39 -22.55 -13.27
N ASP A 33 27.34 -21.87 -12.82
CA ASP A 33 26.77 -20.68 -13.45
C ASP A 33 26.52 -19.56 -12.43
N VAL A 34 27.55 -18.75 -12.22
CA VAL A 34 27.50 -17.58 -11.32
C VAL A 34 26.62 -16.47 -11.90
N ALA A 35 26.38 -16.45 -13.22
CA ALA A 35 25.58 -15.40 -13.86
C ALA A 35 24.11 -15.49 -13.45
N ALA A 36 23.60 -16.71 -13.17
CA ALA A 36 22.25 -16.96 -12.67
C ALA A 36 21.92 -16.21 -11.36
N LEU A 37 22.92 -15.78 -10.58
CA LEU A 37 22.70 -14.95 -9.39
C LEU A 37 22.10 -13.57 -9.70
N GLN A 38 22.29 -13.06 -10.93
CA GLN A 38 21.77 -11.76 -11.34
C GLN A 38 20.25 -11.75 -11.50
N ASP A 39 19.66 -12.93 -11.77
CA ASP A 39 18.21 -13.10 -11.94
C ASP A 39 17.49 -13.32 -10.60
N LEU A 40 18.23 -13.48 -9.50
CA LEU A 40 17.67 -13.68 -8.18
C LEU A 40 17.48 -12.34 -7.46
N PRO A 41 16.31 -12.13 -6.80
CA PRO A 41 16.16 -11.00 -5.90
C PRO A 41 17.18 -11.13 -4.75
N VAL A 42 17.80 -10.01 -4.40
CA VAL A 42 18.80 -9.93 -3.35
C VAL A 42 18.23 -9.20 -2.15
N ARG A 43 18.37 -9.80 -0.98
CA ARG A 43 18.23 -9.11 0.30
C ARG A 43 19.62 -8.85 0.89
N ALA A 44 20.00 -7.59 0.94
CA ALA A 44 21.29 -7.15 1.48
C ALA A 44 21.11 -6.45 2.83
N MET A 45 21.93 -6.80 3.80
CA MET A 45 21.87 -6.27 5.17
C MET A 45 23.26 -6.24 5.83
N PRO A 46 23.48 -5.39 6.84
CA PRO A 46 24.66 -5.49 7.68
C PRO A 46 24.61 -6.76 8.55
N GLU A 47 25.74 -7.09 9.19
CA GLU A 47 25.74 -8.03 10.30
C GLU A 47 24.92 -7.46 11.46
N ILE A 48 24.19 -8.32 12.17
CA ILE A 48 23.48 -7.91 13.38
C ILE A 48 24.49 -7.39 14.41
N GLY A 49 24.25 -6.17 14.89
CA GLY A 49 25.10 -5.52 15.90
C GLY A 49 26.24 -4.69 15.33
N ASP A 50 26.39 -4.59 14.00
CA ASP A 50 27.32 -3.65 13.38
C ASP A 50 26.79 -2.21 13.50
N ASP A 51 27.35 -1.45 14.43
CA ASP A 51 26.95 -0.08 14.76
C ASP A 51 27.34 0.96 13.68
N ARG A 52 28.14 0.56 12.69
CA ARG A 52 28.54 1.43 11.58
C ARG A 52 27.45 1.61 10.52
N PHE A 53 26.43 0.74 10.53
CA PHE A 53 25.36 0.75 9.54
C PHE A 53 23.98 0.71 10.20
N GLU A 54 23.01 1.34 9.55
CA GLU A 54 21.61 1.24 9.94
C GLU A 54 21.18 -0.24 9.91
N GLN A 55 20.56 -0.72 11.00
CA GLN A 55 20.18 -2.12 11.20
C GLN A 55 18.90 -2.47 10.41
N VAL A 56 18.95 -2.26 9.09
CA VAL A 56 17.89 -2.54 8.12
C VAL A 56 18.43 -3.37 6.95
N ALA A 57 17.54 -4.16 6.35
CA ALA A 57 17.77 -4.92 5.14
C ALA A 57 17.12 -4.21 3.94
N HIS A 58 17.76 -4.31 2.78
CA HIS A 58 17.26 -3.75 1.52
C HIS A 58 17.04 -4.86 0.50
N ILE A 59 16.00 -4.69 -0.32
CA ILE A 59 15.73 -5.55 -1.47
C ILE A 59 16.30 -4.90 -2.73
N GLY A 60 16.86 -5.72 -3.62
CA GLY A 60 17.44 -5.26 -4.87
C GLY A 60 17.95 -6.39 -5.75
N THR A 61 18.95 -6.09 -6.56
CA THR A 61 19.61 -7.05 -7.46
C THR A 61 21.12 -6.93 -7.32
N ALA A 62 21.83 -8.03 -7.60
CA ALA A 62 23.28 -8.03 -7.69
C ALA A 62 23.68 -8.10 -9.15
N LEU A 63 24.40 -7.09 -9.62
CA LEU A 63 24.88 -6.98 -10.99
C LEU A 63 26.39 -7.26 -11.07
N ALA A 64 26.84 -7.62 -12.26
CA ALA A 64 28.26 -7.75 -12.59
C ALA A 64 29.03 -8.68 -11.64
N VAL A 65 28.42 -9.79 -11.22
CA VAL A 65 29.04 -10.78 -10.35
C VAL A 65 30.18 -11.45 -11.10
N LYS A 66 31.41 -11.27 -10.62
CA LYS A 66 32.63 -11.81 -11.23
C LYS A 66 33.56 -12.39 -10.19
N ARG A 67 34.24 -13.47 -10.54
CA ARG A 67 35.30 -14.03 -9.71
C ARG A 67 36.52 -13.10 -9.72
N ASP A 68 37.00 -12.77 -8.54
CA ASP A 68 38.23 -12.01 -8.29
C ASP A 68 39.16 -12.96 -7.52
N GLY A 69 40.48 -12.92 -7.68
CA GLY A 69 41.39 -14.01 -7.21
C GLY A 69 41.28 -14.40 -5.72
N ARG A 70 40.60 -13.59 -4.89
CA ARG A 70 40.35 -13.81 -3.46
C ARG A 70 38.87 -14.11 -3.12
N GLY A 71 37.96 -14.10 -4.09
CA GLY A 71 36.51 -14.23 -3.88
C GLY A 71 35.67 -13.84 -5.10
N HIS A 72 34.59 -13.09 -4.87
CA HIS A 72 33.76 -12.54 -5.94
C HIS A 72 33.48 -11.06 -5.69
N ARG A 73 33.43 -10.27 -6.76
CA ARG A 73 33.02 -8.87 -6.74
C ARG A 73 31.66 -8.73 -7.40
N PHE A 74 30.84 -7.83 -6.89
CA PHE A 74 29.50 -7.56 -7.39
C PHE A 74 29.10 -6.11 -7.14
N LYS A 75 28.02 -5.67 -7.77
CA LYS A 75 27.38 -4.38 -7.49
C LYS A 75 25.95 -4.61 -7.05
N PHE A 76 25.63 -4.30 -5.80
CA PHE A 76 24.25 -4.29 -5.33
C PHE A 76 23.53 -3.01 -5.79
N VAL A 77 22.34 -3.17 -6.36
CA VAL A 77 21.45 -2.07 -6.75
C VAL A 77 20.14 -2.24 -6.02
N ARG A 78 19.81 -1.28 -5.15
CA ARG A 78 18.56 -1.24 -4.39
C ARG A 78 17.37 -1.05 -5.34
N ASP A 79 16.29 -1.75 -5.07
CA ASP A 79 15.01 -1.53 -5.75
C ASP A 79 14.18 -0.52 -4.94
N PRO A 80 13.91 0.69 -5.47
CA PRO A 80 13.25 1.76 -4.73
C PRO A 80 11.78 1.47 -4.40
N ARG A 81 11.17 0.43 -4.98
CA ARG A 81 9.78 0.04 -4.71
C ARG A 81 9.60 -0.61 -3.34
N PHE A 82 10.69 -1.04 -2.69
CA PHE A 82 10.64 -1.71 -1.40
C PHE A 82 11.21 -0.82 -0.30
N SER A 83 10.45 -0.65 0.77
CA SER A 83 10.93 0.00 2.00
C SER A 83 12.01 -0.84 2.69
N PRO A 84 12.96 -0.22 3.41
CA PRO A 84 13.91 -0.94 4.24
C PRO A 84 13.19 -1.81 5.28
N ILE A 85 13.67 -3.02 5.50
CA ILE A 85 13.09 -4.00 6.43
C ILE A 85 13.93 -4.01 7.72
N PRO A 86 13.35 -3.72 8.90
CA PRO A 86 14.10 -3.80 10.15
C PRO A 86 14.72 -5.18 10.40
N LEU A 87 15.95 -5.22 10.92
CA LEU A 87 16.65 -6.49 11.20
C LEU A 87 15.92 -7.34 12.26
N ALA A 88 15.17 -6.72 13.17
CA ALA A 88 14.30 -7.41 14.12
C ALA A 88 13.29 -8.31 13.39
N THR A 89 12.64 -7.79 12.35
CA THR A 89 11.68 -8.53 11.52
C THR A 89 12.37 -9.65 10.74
N VAL A 90 13.57 -9.42 10.21
CA VAL A 90 14.35 -10.47 9.51
C VAL A 90 14.69 -11.62 10.47
N ARG A 91 15.01 -11.32 11.73
CA ARG A 91 15.32 -12.32 12.76
C ARG A 91 14.09 -13.12 13.15
N GLU A 92 12.92 -12.49 13.29
CA GLU A 92 11.66 -13.18 13.55
C GLU A 92 11.32 -14.19 12.44
N LEU A 93 11.63 -13.85 11.19
CA LEU A 93 11.37 -14.69 10.03
C LEU A 93 12.52 -15.61 9.65
N ALA A 94 13.60 -15.66 10.42
CA ALA A 94 14.83 -16.37 10.06
C ALA A 94 14.56 -17.84 9.71
N THR A 95 13.84 -18.56 10.58
CA THR A 95 13.48 -19.97 10.39
C THR A 95 12.68 -20.19 9.10
N GLU A 96 11.66 -19.37 8.84
CA GLU A 96 10.80 -19.50 7.65
C GLU A 96 11.56 -19.15 6.36
N LEU A 97 12.52 -18.25 6.45
CA LEU A 97 13.41 -17.87 5.35
C LEU A 97 14.57 -18.86 5.13
N GLY A 98 14.64 -19.94 5.91
CA GLY A 98 15.73 -20.93 5.85
C GLY A 98 17.08 -20.38 6.30
N ILE A 99 17.07 -19.41 7.22
CA ILE A 99 18.25 -18.77 7.81
C ILE A 99 18.52 -19.38 9.18
N SER A 100 19.77 -19.75 9.44
CA SER A 100 20.17 -20.23 10.76
C SER A 100 20.45 -19.07 11.74
N ASP A 101 20.26 -19.27 13.04
CA ASP A 101 20.37 -18.20 14.06
C ASP A 101 21.70 -17.41 14.03
N TRP A 102 22.79 -18.09 13.68
CA TRP A 102 24.16 -17.56 13.65
C TRP A 102 24.58 -17.02 12.26
N GLU A 103 23.77 -17.24 11.23
CA GLU A 103 24.03 -16.82 9.85
C GLU A 103 23.99 -15.28 9.71
N LEU A 104 23.12 -14.61 10.48
CA LEU A 104 22.93 -13.15 10.44
C LEU A 104 24.03 -12.35 11.15
N GLN A 105 24.91 -13.02 11.88
CA GLN A 105 26.04 -12.41 12.61
C GLN A 105 27.37 -12.57 11.88
N ARG A 106 27.36 -13.16 10.68
CA ARG A 106 28.58 -13.48 9.94
C ARG A 106 28.47 -12.99 8.52
N THR A 107 29.52 -12.32 8.03
CA THR A 107 29.61 -11.87 6.66
C THR A 107 29.63 -13.05 5.70
N HIS A 108 28.66 -13.10 4.78
CA HIS A 108 28.55 -14.15 3.77
C HIS A 108 27.52 -13.79 2.68
N TRP A 109 27.54 -14.56 1.59
CA TRP A 109 26.45 -14.65 0.61
C TRP A 109 25.87 -16.06 0.62
N ALA A 110 24.56 -16.20 0.80
CA ALA A 110 23.85 -17.46 0.61
C ALA A 110 22.69 -17.33 -0.39
N VAL A 111 22.29 -18.43 -1.03
CA VAL A 111 21.04 -18.53 -1.77
C VAL A 111 20.10 -19.46 -1.02
N LYS A 112 18.88 -18.98 -0.80
CA LYS A 112 17.86 -19.72 -0.06
C LYS A 112 16.78 -20.19 -1.01
N ASN A 113 16.42 -21.47 -0.88
CA ASN A 113 15.37 -22.09 -1.69
C ASN A 113 13.99 -21.90 -1.08
N VAL A 114 13.69 -20.64 -0.76
CA VAL A 114 12.41 -20.20 -0.22
C VAL A 114 11.89 -19.07 -1.10
N ASN A 115 10.57 -18.94 -1.21
CA ASN A 115 9.93 -17.78 -1.82
C ASN A 115 9.79 -16.67 -0.76
N VAL A 116 10.67 -15.67 -0.82
CA VAL A 116 10.64 -14.53 0.14
C VAL A 116 9.30 -13.81 0.13
N PHE A 117 8.65 -13.71 -1.03
CA PHE A 117 7.38 -13.01 -1.12
C PHE A 117 6.26 -13.76 -0.38
N GLU A 118 6.23 -15.10 -0.45
CA GLU A 118 5.27 -15.90 0.31
C GLU A 118 5.49 -15.81 1.81
N VAL A 119 6.74 -15.82 2.27
CA VAL A 119 7.07 -15.71 3.70
C VAL A 119 6.73 -14.32 4.24
N LEU A 120 7.08 -13.26 3.50
CA LEU A 120 6.73 -11.89 3.90
C LEU A 120 5.21 -11.65 3.87
N LEU A 121 4.50 -12.20 2.88
CA LEU A 121 3.04 -12.10 2.82
C LEU A 121 2.37 -12.89 3.95
N ALA A 122 2.86 -14.09 4.28
CA ALA A 122 2.38 -14.88 5.40
C ALA A 122 2.60 -14.18 6.74
N GLN A 123 3.73 -13.48 6.92
CA GLN A 123 3.97 -12.65 8.10
C GLN A 123 2.98 -11.49 8.18
N GLN A 124 2.72 -10.82 7.06
CA GLN A 124 1.77 -9.70 7.03
C GLN A 124 0.36 -10.16 7.43
N ILE A 125 -0.05 -11.35 6.97
CA ILE A 125 -1.33 -11.98 7.34
C ILE A 125 -1.33 -12.42 8.81
N ARG A 126 -0.24 -13.01 9.33
CA ARG A 126 -0.13 -13.42 10.74
C ARG A 126 -0.03 -12.24 11.70
N GLY A 127 0.66 -11.18 11.30
CA GLY A 127 0.78 -9.91 12.02
C GLY A 127 -0.55 -9.16 12.12
N GLN A 128 -1.50 -9.43 11.22
CA GLN A 128 -2.89 -8.96 11.35
C GLN A 128 -3.70 -9.75 12.40
N GLN A 129 -3.25 -10.94 12.81
CA GLN A 129 -4.00 -11.81 13.75
C GLN A 129 -3.43 -11.86 15.18
N ALA A 130 -2.22 -11.34 15.45
CA ALA A 130 -1.49 -11.59 16.71
C ALA A 130 -0.94 -10.34 17.43
N VAL A 131 -1.70 -9.23 17.49
CA VAL A 131 -1.28 -8.06 18.28
C VAL A 131 -2.31 -7.75 19.38
N PRO A 132 -1.96 -7.91 20.66
CA PRO A 132 -2.61 -7.20 21.75
C PRO A 132 -2.35 -5.69 21.57
N ASN A 133 -3.41 -4.89 21.38
CA ASN A 133 -3.42 -3.41 21.39
C ASN A 133 -2.45 -2.89 22.45
N ASP A 134 -1.47 -2.07 22.08
CA ASP A 134 -1.68 -0.62 22.19
C ASP A 134 -1.41 0.19 20.90
N PHE A 135 -0.85 -0.41 19.84
CA PHE A 135 -0.64 0.25 18.54
C PHE A 135 -0.88 -0.68 17.34
N GLY A 136 -1.88 -1.56 17.43
CA GLY A 136 -2.40 -2.29 16.27
C GLY A 136 -3.21 -1.37 15.34
N PRO A 137 -3.55 -1.81 14.11
CA PRO A 137 -4.52 -1.09 13.27
C PRO A 137 -5.78 -0.86 14.09
N SER A 138 -6.28 0.39 14.06
CA SER A 138 -7.41 0.81 14.89
C SER A 138 -8.55 -0.21 14.80
N PRO A 139 -9.09 -0.72 15.93
CA PRO A 139 -10.23 -1.62 15.90
C PRO A 139 -11.48 -0.95 15.32
N VAL A 140 -11.48 0.39 15.24
CA VAL A 140 -12.56 1.19 14.67
C VAL A 140 -12.46 1.26 13.14
N VAL A 141 -11.25 1.27 12.58
CA VAL A 141 -11.01 1.47 11.14
C VAL A 141 -10.30 0.26 10.56
N GLN A 142 -11.09 -0.71 10.11
CA GLN A 142 -10.62 -1.92 9.43
C GLN A 142 -11.21 -1.98 8.03
N PHE A 143 -10.41 -1.62 7.02
CA PHE A 143 -10.84 -1.75 5.63
C PHE A 143 -10.86 -3.24 5.22
N PRO A 144 -11.89 -3.70 4.48
CA PRO A 144 -12.00 -5.09 4.08
C PRO A 144 -11.09 -5.38 2.88
N VAL A 145 -9.78 -5.46 3.13
CA VAL A 145 -8.73 -5.55 2.10
C VAL A 145 -8.84 -6.76 1.17
N ASP A 146 -9.52 -7.81 1.62
CA ASP A 146 -9.78 -9.03 0.86
C ASP A 146 -10.98 -8.89 -0.10
N THR A 147 -11.76 -7.81 0.02
CA THR A 147 -12.87 -7.53 -0.89
C THR A 147 -12.35 -6.96 -2.22
N PRO A 148 -12.75 -7.50 -3.37
CA PRO A 148 -12.38 -6.92 -4.66
C PRO A 148 -12.84 -5.47 -4.79
N ARG A 149 -11.99 -4.61 -5.38
CA ARG A 149 -12.38 -3.24 -5.72
C ARG A 149 -13.28 -3.26 -6.96
N GLU A 150 -14.19 -2.30 -7.04
CA GLU A 150 -15.13 -2.11 -8.14
C GLU A 150 -14.72 -0.89 -8.96
N PRO A 151 -14.08 -1.08 -10.13
CA PRO A 151 -13.51 0.03 -10.89
C PRO A 151 -14.53 1.04 -11.40
N LYS A 152 -15.82 0.69 -11.43
CA LYS A 152 -16.88 1.62 -11.87
C LYS A 152 -17.63 2.28 -10.72
N LEU A 153 -17.33 1.91 -9.48
CA LEU A 153 -18.10 2.34 -8.32
C LEU A 153 -17.66 3.73 -7.86
N VAL A 154 -18.62 4.64 -7.75
CA VAL A 154 -18.51 5.95 -7.13
C VAL A 154 -19.30 5.93 -5.83
N ALA A 155 -18.60 6.19 -4.72
CA ALA A 155 -19.22 6.31 -3.41
C ALA A 155 -19.58 7.77 -3.13
N VAL A 156 -20.79 8.03 -2.64
CA VAL A 156 -21.26 9.37 -2.29
C VAL A 156 -21.41 9.49 -0.78
N MET A 157 -20.65 10.42 -0.20
CA MET A 157 -20.65 10.80 1.22
C MET A 157 -21.32 12.17 1.31
N MET A 158 -22.51 12.24 1.89
CA MET A 158 -23.27 13.50 1.91
C MET A 158 -24.22 13.57 3.10
N PRO A 159 -24.67 14.77 3.50
CA PRO A 159 -25.72 14.89 4.53
C PRO A 159 -27.01 14.19 4.07
N PHE A 160 -27.69 13.54 5.01
CA PHE A 160 -28.88 12.71 4.75
C PHE A 160 -30.21 13.49 4.88
N ALA A 161 -30.16 14.80 5.17
CA ALA A 161 -31.38 15.57 5.32
C ALA A 161 -32.15 15.63 3.98
N PRO A 162 -33.50 15.59 3.97
CA PRO A 162 -34.31 15.51 2.74
C PRO A 162 -34.02 16.62 1.71
N GLU A 163 -33.54 17.78 2.17
CA GLU A 163 -33.10 18.88 1.30
C GLU A 163 -31.96 18.51 0.35
N PHE A 164 -31.22 17.44 0.64
CA PHE A 164 -30.12 16.94 -0.17
C PHE A 164 -30.53 15.87 -1.19
N ASP A 165 -31.77 15.36 -1.15
CA ASP A 165 -32.20 14.30 -2.08
C ASP A 165 -32.12 14.77 -3.54
N VAL A 166 -32.53 16.02 -3.81
CA VAL A 166 -32.44 16.62 -5.14
C VAL A 166 -30.99 16.80 -5.62
N VAL A 167 -30.06 16.99 -4.68
CA VAL A 167 -28.62 17.07 -4.97
C VAL A 167 -28.09 15.67 -5.27
N TYR A 168 -28.50 14.66 -4.49
CA TYR A 168 -28.13 13.27 -4.71
C TYR A 168 -28.57 12.78 -6.09
N GLU A 169 -29.81 13.02 -6.48
CA GLU A 169 -30.32 12.71 -7.84
C GLU A 169 -29.46 13.36 -8.93
N THR A 170 -28.98 14.58 -8.68
CA THR A 170 -28.10 15.31 -9.60
C THR A 170 -26.72 14.66 -9.70
N ILE A 171 -26.17 14.21 -8.56
CA ILE A 171 -24.90 13.48 -8.48
C ILE A 171 -25.02 12.12 -9.19
N GLU A 172 -26.07 11.37 -8.89
CA GLU A 172 -26.34 10.07 -9.49
C GLU A 172 -26.45 10.17 -11.02
N ALA A 173 -27.15 11.19 -11.52
CA ALA A 173 -27.25 11.45 -12.95
C ALA A 173 -25.89 11.80 -13.59
N ALA A 174 -25.03 12.55 -12.88
CA ALA A 174 -23.68 12.87 -13.36
C ALA A 174 -22.75 11.64 -13.40
N VAL A 175 -22.89 10.75 -12.41
CA VAL A 175 -22.17 9.47 -12.34
C VAL A 175 -22.60 8.56 -13.49
N ALA A 176 -23.91 8.49 -13.77
CA ALA A 176 -24.45 7.75 -14.90
C ALA A 176 -23.96 8.31 -16.25
N ASP A 177 -23.90 9.63 -16.42
CA ASP A 177 -23.36 10.27 -17.63
C ASP A 177 -21.89 9.90 -17.89
N ALA A 178 -21.13 9.61 -16.83
CA ALA A 178 -19.74 9.15 -16.90
C ALA A 178 -19.60 7.61 -17.11
N GLY A 179 -20.71 6.87 -17.20
CA GLY A 179 -20.72 5.41 -17.35
C GLY A 179 -20.30 4.63 -16.11
N LEU A 180 -20.47 5.24 -14.93
CA LEU A 180 -20.11 4.72 -13.62
C LEU A 180 -21.36 4.32 -12.80
N THR A 181 -21.16 3.62 -11.69
CA THR A 181 -22.22 3.19 -10.77
C THR A 181 -22.16 4.05 -9.50
N CYS A 182 -23.29 4.63 -9.11
CA CYS A 182 -23.40 5.46 -7.90
C CYS A 182 -23.89 4.63 -6.71
N VAL A 183 -23.27 4.79 -5.54
CA VAL A 183 -23.80 4.29 -4.26
C VAL A 183 -23.67 5.37 -3.20
N ARG A 184 -24.80 5.77 -2.62
CA ARG A 184 -24.84 6.61 -1.41
C ARG A 184 -24.57 5.74 -0.18
N ALA A 185 -23.71 6.23 0.73
CA ALA A 185 -23.29 5.45 1.89
C ALA A 185 -24.41 5.15 2.90
N ASP A 186 -25.57 5.79 2.79
CA ASP A 186 -26.72 5.68 3.68
C ASP A 186 -27.77 4.64 3.23
N ASN A 187 -27.57 3.97 2.08
CA ASN A 187 -28.57 3.04 1.52
C ASN A 187 -28.61 1.66 2.24
N ILE A 188 -28.11 1.60 3.48
CA ILE A 188 -28.10 0.42 4.36
C ILE A 188 -28.95 0.79 5.59
N TRP A 189 -30.16 0.24 5.62
CA TRP A 189 -31.29 0.67 6.45
C TRP A 189 -31.02 0.72 7.96
N GLU A 190 -31.47 1.82 8.56
CA GLU A 190 -32.05 1.96 9.90
C GLU A 190 -31.26 1.36 11.08
N HIS A 191 -30.56 2.25 11.80
CA HIS A 191 -29.89 2.09 13.11
C HIS A 191 -28.42 1.68 13.02
N HIS A 192 -27.56 2.70 13.10
CA HIS A 192 -26.09 2.63 13.06
C HIS A 192 -25.58 2.17 11.69
N GLN A 193 -25.21 3.12 10.82
CA GLN A 193 -24.17 2.80 9.84
C GLN A 193 -23.01 2.21 10.64
N VAL A 194 -22.82 0.90 10.55
CA VAL A 194 -21.66 0.27 11.15
C VAL A 194 -20.50 0.84 10.36
N ILE A 195 -19.51 1.41 11.05
CA ILE A 195 -18.32 1.99 10.40
C ILE A 195 -17.74 1.04 9.33
N GLY A 196 -17.84 -0.27 9.53
CA GLY A 196 -17.50 -1.31 8.55
C GLY A 196 -18.18 -1.20 7.18
N ASP A 197 -19.45 -0.80 7.10
CA ASP A 197 -20.17 -0.66 5.84
C ASP A 197 -19.67 0.54 5.03
N ILE A 198 -19.46 1.67 5.71
CA ILE A 198 -18.81 2.85 5.13
C ILE A 198 -17.42 2.47 4.63
N LEU A 199 -16.61 1.78 5.46
CA LEU A 199 -15.28 1.33 5.10
C LEU A 199 -15.30 0.35 3.91
N SER A 200 -16.32 -0.49 3.79
CA SER A 200 -16.52 -1.41 2.66
C SER A 200 -16.82 -0.67 1.37
N ILE A 201 -17.79 0.24 1.38
CA ILE A 201 -18.14 1.08 0.23
C ILE A 201 -16.94 1.92 -0.19
N LEU A 202 -16.25 2.51 0.80
CA LEU A 202 -15.02 3.22 0.58
C LEU A 202 -13.97 2.30 -0.06
N TRP A 203 -13.64 1.16 0.51
CA TRP A 203 -12.64 0.26 -0.05
C TRP A 203 -12.91 -0.13 -1.51
N ARG A 204 -14.18 -0.48 -1.80
CA ARG A 204 -14.64 -0.93 -3.12
C ARG A 204 -14.64 0.19 -4.15
N SER A 205 -14.88 1.45 -3.78
CA SER A 205 -15.04 2.54 -4.75
C SER A 205 -13.73 2.98 -5.40
N GLN A 206 -13.81 3.31 -6.70
CA GLN A 206 -12.70 3.92 -7.44
C GLN A 206 -12.66 5.44 -7.17
N ILE A 207 -13.82 6.07 -7.03
CA ILE A 207 -13.95 7.52 -6.80
C ILE A 207 -14.88 7.74 -5.60
N VAL A 208 -14.60 8.78 -4.83
CA VAL A 208 -15.49 9.28 -3.77
C VAL A 208 -15.95 10.68 -4.12
N VAL A 209 -17.23 10.94 -3.97
CA VAL A 209 -17.80 12.29 -4.00
C VAL A 209 -18.22 12.61 -2.57
N ALA A 210 -17.68 13.69 -2.01
CA ALA A 210 -17.99 14.11 -0.64
C ALA A 210 -18.59 15.51 -0.61
N ASP A 211 -19.81 15.64 -0.07
CA ASP A 211 -20.51 16.91 0.06
C ASP A 211 -20.31 17.51 1.46
N LEU A 212 -19.54 18.58 1.51
CA LEU A 212 -19.14 19.24 2.76
C LEU A 212 -20.16 20.27 3.28
N SER A 213 -21.30 20.42 2.59
CA SER A 213 -22.33 21.40 2.92
C SER A 213 -22.91 21.18 4.32
N GLY A 214 -23.18 22.27 5.04
CA GLY A 214 -23.78 22.20 6.37
C GLY A 214 -22.83 21.70 7.47
N LYS A 215 -21.54 21.53 7.16
CA LYS A 215 -20.49 21.13 8.12
C LYS A 215 -20.79 19.81 8.85
N ASN A 216 -21.31 18.84 8.11
CA ASN A 216 -21.64 17.54 8.69
C ASN A 216 -20.36 16.81 9.15
N ALA A 217 -20.24 16.57 10.46
CA ALA A 217 -19.07 15.94 11.08
C ALA A 217 -18.80 14.52 10.55
N ASN A 218 -19.86 13.77 10.23
CA ASN A 218 -19.72 12.41 9.68
C ASN A 218 -19.13 12.46 8.28
N VAL A 219 -19.59 13.37 7.43
CA VAL A 219 -19.05 13.51 6.07
C VAL A 219 -17.59 13.96 6.10
N PHE A 220 -17.19 14.82 7.05
CA PHE A 220 -15.77 15.15 7.24
C PHE A 220 -14.94 13.94 7.66
N TYR A 221 -15.46 13.13 8.57
CA TYR A 221 -14.80 11.92 9.01
C TYR A 221 -14.63 10.91 7.85
N GLU A 222 -15.69 10.66 7.08
CA GLU A 222 -15.69 9.82 5.88
C GLU A 222 -14.73 10.35 4.80
N THR A 223 -14.69 11.68 4.60
CA THR A 223 -13.77 12.34 3.68
C THR A 223 -12.32 12.10 4.09
N GLY A 224 -12.01 12.21 5.39
CA GLY A 224 -10.69 11.90 5.94
C GLY A 224 -10.30 10.45 5.68
N LEU A 225 -11.22 9.50 5.92
CA LEU A 225 -11.01 8.08 5.63
C LEU A 225 -10.82 7.81 4.14
N ALA A 226 -11.55 8.52 3.27
CA ALA A 226 -11.40 8.42 1.83
C ALA A 226 -10.00 8.91 1.37
N HIS A 227 -9.52 10.03 1.92
CA HIS A 227 -8.20 10.59 1.61
C HIS A 227 -7.04 9.69 2.04
N ALA A 228 -7.25 8.83 3.05
CA ALA A 228 -6.24 7.86 3.49
C ALA A 228 -6.04 6.69 2.50
N LEU A 229 -6.93 6.55 1.49
CA LEU A 229 -6.87 5.45 0.52
C LEU A 229 -6.39 5.94 -0.86
N PRO A 230 -5.69 5.09 -1.64
CA PRO A 230 -5.11 5.46 -2.93
C PRO A 230 -6.19 5.54 -4.02
N ARG A 231 -6.98 6.62 -3.97
CA ARG A 231 -8.07 6.89 -4.91
C ARG A 231 -8.35 8.39 -4.99
N SER A 232 -9.24 8.76 -5.91
CA SER A 232 -9.62 10.17 -6.07
C SER A 232 -10.86 10.53 -5.26
N THR A 233 -10.81 11.66 -4.58
CA THR A 233 -11.96 12.27 -3.89
C THR A 233 -12.32 13.59 -4.56
N ILE A 234 -13.59 13.78 -4.91
CA ILE A 234 -14.16 15.03 -5.42
C ILE A 234 -14.96 15.66 -4.28
N LEU A 235 -14.60 16.88 -3.90
CA LEU A 235 -15.30 17.63 -2.87
C LEU A 235 -16.38 18.50 -3.50
N LEU A 236 -17.57 18.54 -2.89
CA LEU A 236 -18.67 19.43 -3.24
C LEU A 236 -19.00 20.35 -2.05
N THR A 237 -19.53 21.53 -2.32
CA THR A 237 -20.09 22.40 -1.28
C THR A 237 -21.10 23.42 -1.80
N GLN A 238 -22.18 23.66 -1.06
CA GLN A 238 -23.09 24.79 -1.27
C GLN A 238 -22.56 26.11 -0.74
N ASN A 239 -21.58 26.09 0.16
CA ASN A 239 -21.02 27.30 0.76
C ASN A 239 -19.52 27.10 1.00
N PRO A 240 -18.64 27.91 0.39
CA PRO A 240 -17.19 27.84 0.65
C PRO A 240 -16.81 27.95 2.13
N ASN A 241 -17.63 28.62 2.96
CA ASN A 241 -17.42 28.74 4.40
C ASN A 241 -17.68 27.44 5.19
N ASP A 242 -18.25 26.43 4.54
CA ASP A 242 -18.44 25.10 5.12
C ASP A 242 -17.17 24.24 5.00
N VAL A 243 -16.24 24.61 4.11
CA VAL A 243 -14.99 23.88 3.90
C VAL A 243 -13.98 24.25 5.01
N PRO A 244 -13.56 23.29 5.86
CA PRO A 244 -12.53 23.51 6.87
C PRO A 244 -11.21 23.95 6.25
N PHE A 245 -10.41 24.73 6.99
CA PHE A 245 -9.14 25.29 6.53
C PHE A 245 -8.22 24.25 5.86
N ASP A 246 -8.07 23.06 6.47
CA ASP A 246 -7.22 21.99 5.96
C ASP A 246 -7.66 21.46 4.58
N LEU A 247 -8.97 21.56 4.27
CA LEU A 247 -9.54 21.12 2.99
C LEU A 247 -9.63 22.22 1.94
N GLN A 248 -9.41 23.50 2.29
CA GLN A 248 -9.54 24.62 1.35
C GLN A 248 -8.48 24.61 0.25
N SER A 249 -7.33 23.97 0.48
CA SER A 249 -6.28 23.78 -0.53
C SER A 249 -6.65 22.73 -1.58
N ILE A 250 -7.62 21.86 -1.26
CA ILE A 250 -8.13 20.82 -2.16
C ILE A 250 -9.23 21.44 -3.02
N ARG A 251 -9.20 21.18 -4.33
CA ARG A 251 -10.23 21.66 -5.25
C ARG A 251 -11.59 21.05 -4.90
N TYR A 252 -12.58 21.91 -4.76
CA TYR A 252 -13.99 21.53 -4.59
C TYR A 252 -14.86 22.18 -5.66
N LEU A 253 -15.99 21.54 -5.98
CA LEU A 253 -17.02 22.10 -6.84
C LEU A 253 -18.04 22.82 -5.98
N HIS A 254 -18.18 24.12 -6.21
CA HIS A 254 -19.25 24.91 -5.61
C HIS A 254 -20.54 24.74 -6.41
N TYR A 255 -21.66 24.51 -5.73
CA TYR A 255 -22.97 24.33 -6.37
C TYR A 255 -24.08 25.07 -5.64
N GLY A 256 -25.25 25.17 -6.29
CA GLY A 256 -26.50 25.61 -5.66
C GLY A 256 -27.66 24.72 -6.08
N VAL A 257 -28.78 24.84 -5.36
CA VAL A 257 -29.94 23.93 -5.51
C VAL A 257 -30.91 24.34 -6.63
N GLY A 258 -30.74 25.53 -7.21
CA GLY A 258 -31.54 25.99 -8.36
C GLY A 258 -31.32 25.12 -9.60
N THR A 259 -32.32 25.02 -10.48
CA THR A 259 -32.29 24.14 -11.67
C THR A 259 -31.04 24.33 -12.54
N ASP A 260 -30.71 25.58 -12.88
CA ASP A 260 -29.55 25.89 -13.72
C ASP A 260 -28.22 25.56 -13.02
N GLN A 261 -28.17 25.76 -11.70
CA GLN A 261 -26.99 25.47 -10.88
C GLN A 261 -26.77 23.96 -10.74
N ARG A 262 -27.83 23.17 -10.57
CA ARG A 262 -27.77 21.71 -10.56
C ARG A 262 -27.36 21.16 -11.94
N ALA A 263 -27.86 21.75 -13.03
CA ALA A 263 -27.41 21.39 -14.37
C ALA A 263 -25.91 21.65 -14.58
N ALA A 264 -25.41 22.78 -14.07
CA ALA A 264 -23.97 23.09 -14.08
C ALA A 264 -23.15 22.10 -13.23
N LEU A 265 -23.63 21.75 -12.02
CA LEU A 265 -23.02 20.74 -11.17
C LEU A 265 -22.93 19.40 -11.90
N ARG A 266 -24.04 18.91 -12.47
CA ARG A 266 -24.08 17.65 -13.20
C ARG A 266 -23.03 17.60 -14.30
N LYS A 267 -22.96 18.65 -15.12
CA LYS A 267 -21.97 18.75 -16.20
C LYS A 267 -20.53 18.72 -15.69
N LEU A 268 -20.19 19.58 -14.74
CA LEU A 268 -18.83 19.70 -14.20
C LEU A 268 -18.40 18.41 -13.49
N LEU A 269 -19.31 17.79 -12.74
CA LEU A 269 -19.06 16.54 -12.04
C LEU A 269 -18.85 15.40 -13.03
N ALA A 270 -19.69 15.26 -14.06
CA ALA A 270 -19.53 14.24 -15.10
C ALA A 270 -18.20 14.38 -15.85
N GLU A 271 -17.82 15.61 -16.23
CA GLU A 271 -16.52 15.90 -16.85
C GLU A 271 -15.37 15.49 -15.92
N ARG A 272 -15.44 15.83 -14.63
CA ARG A 272 -14.41 15.46 -13.66
C ARG A 272 -14.32 13.95 -13.47
N LEU A 273 -15.45 13.26 -13.32
CA LEU A 273 -15.52 11.80 -13.20
C LEU A 273 -14.87 11.12 -14.41
N ALA A 274 -15.20 11.56 -15.63
CA ALA A 274 -14.61 11.01 -16.85
C ALA A 274 -13.07 11.22 -16.94
N THR A 275 -12.53 12.27 -16.32
CA THR A 275 -11.05 12.44 -16.25
C THR A 275 -10.38 11.48 -15.27
N LEU A 276 -11.09 11.05 -14.23
CA LEU A 276 -10.55 10.23 -13.14
C LEU A 276 -10.76 8.73 -13.37
N ALA A 277 -11.77 8.34 -14.15
CA ALA A 277 -12.09 6.96 -14.46
C ALA A 277 -11.22 6.32 -15.58
N LYS A 278 -10.10 6.95 -15.95
CA LYS A 278 -9.18 6.49 -17.01
C LYS A 278 -8.13 5.50 -16.50
#